data_AF-A0A349M1N2-F1
#
_entry.id   AF-A0A349M1N2-F1
#
_cell.length_a   1.000
_cell.length_b   1.000
_cell.length_c   1.000
_cell.angle_alpha   90.00
_cell.angle_beta   90.00
_cell.angle_gamma   90.00
#
_symmetry.space_group_name_H-M   'P 1'
#
loop_
_entity.id
_entity.type
_entity.pdbx_description
1 polymer ?
#
loop_
_entity_poly.entity_id
_entity_poly.type
_entity_poly.pdbx_seq_one_letter_code
_entity_poly.pdbx_strand_id
1 'polypeptide(L)'
;MMQDTPTQSDREYDYDAGYERVMWYAEQARRHGWRLSDRQLVHEIGHRERAALIREKSSLPVIGAEVRSAAWNRGQATALREILRLQREQG
;
A
#
# COMPACT_ATOMS: atom_id res chain seq x y z
N MET A 1 5.98 4.79 30.20
CA MET A 1 6.17 5.17 28.79
C MET A 1 4.81 5.10 28.14
N MET A 2 4.26 6.23 27.67
CA MET A 2 2.96 6.25 27.02
C MET A 2 3.08 5.50 25.68
N GLN A 3 2.21 4.52 25.45
CA GLN A 3 2.04 3.92 24.14
C GLN A 3 1.29 4.95 23.30
N ASP A 4 2.00 5.65 22.41
CA ASP A 4 1.36 6.57 21.47
C ASP A 4 0.45 5.77 20.54
N THR A 5 -0.84 5.81 20.84
CA THR A 5 -1.85 5.21 19.98
C THR A 5 -1.96 6.10 18.75
N PRO A 6 -1.76 5.58 17.53
CA PRO A 6 -1.77 6.41 16.32
C PRO A 6 -3.10 7.16 16.21
N THR A 7 -3.00 8.47 16.04
CA THR A 7 -4.16 9.35 15.83
C THR A 7 -4.80 9.07 14.47
N GLN A 8 -6.00 9.59 14.24
CA GLN A 8 -6.63 9.48 12.92
C GLN A 8 -5.78 10.14 11.83
N SER A 9 -5.19 11.30 12.10
CA SER A 9 -4.29 11.99 11.18
C SER A 9 -3.05 11.17 10.83
N ASP A 10 -2.47 10.44 11.78
CA ASP A 10 -1.31 9.57 11.52
C ASP A 10 -1.68 8.42 10.56
N ARG A 11 -2.90 7.90 10.68
CA ARG A 11 -3.41 6.83 9.80
C ARG A 11 -3.69 7.34 8.39
N GLU A 12 -4.26 8.53 8.27
CA GLU A 12 -4.50 9.18 6.98
C GLU A 12 -3.18 9.47 6.26
N TYR A 13 -2.22 10.07 6.96
CA TYR A 13 -0.88 10.31 6.41
C TYR A 13 -0.21 9.01 5.93
N ASP A 14 -0.24 7.95 6.74
CA ASP A 14 0.36 6.67 6.36
C ASP A 14 -0.33 6.03 5.14
N TYR A 15 -1.65 6.15 5.06
CA TYR A 15 -2.42 5.70 3.91
C TYR A 15 -1.95 6.40 2.63
N ASP A 16 -1.93 7.74 2.66
CA ASP A 16 -1.55 8.56 1.52
C ASP A 16 -0.11 8.27 1.10
N ALA A 17 0.81 8.20 2.05
CA ALA A 17 2.21 7.89 1.78
C ALA A 17 2.40 6.49 1.16
N GLY A 18 1.59 5.51 1.57
CA GLY A 18 1.57 4.17 0.97
C GLY A 18 1.05 4.20 -0.47
N TYR A 19 -0.05 4.92 -0.70
CA TYR A 19 -0.67 5.10 -2.00
C TYR A 19 0.28 5.78 -2.99
N GLU A 20 0.80 6.96 -2.63
CA GLU A 20 1.69 7.78 -3.46
C GLU A 20 2.94 7.01 -3.86
N ARG A 21 3.51 6.21 -2.95
CA ARG A 21 4.71 5.44 -3.24
C ARG A 21 4.49 4.43 -4.37
N VAL A 22 3.36 3.74 -4.39
CA VAL A 22 3.04 2.78 -5.46
C VAL A 22 2.83 3.52 -6.78
N MET A 23 2.08 4.62 -6.76
CA MET A 23 1.83 5.42 -7.95
C MET A 23 3.13 6.00 -8.53
N TRP A 24 4.06 6.44 -7.67
CA TRP A 24 5.38 6.91 -8.09
C TRP A 24 6.20 5.82 -8.80
N TYR A 25 6.27 4.61 -8.23
CA TYR A 25 6.95 3.49 -8.88
C TYR A 25 6.28 3.07 -10.19
N ALA A 26 4.95 3.09 -10.25
CA ALA A 26 4.22 2.79 -11.48
C ALA A 26 4.53 3.81 -12.57
N GLU A 27 4.61 5.09 -12.23
CA GLU A 27 5.03 6.14 -13.14
C GLU A 27 6.47 5.93 -13.65
N GLN A 28 7.41 5.59 -12.78
CA GLN A 28 8.78 5.25 -13.22
C GLN A 28 8.80 4.02 -14.13
N ALA A 29 8.05 2.97 -13.79
CA ALA A 29 7.96 1.76 -14.60
C ALA A 29 7.42 2.07 -16.01
N ARG A 30 6.38 2.91 -16.12
CA ARG A 30 5.82 3.36 -17.41
C ARG A 30 6.86 4.04 -18.28
N ARG A 31 7.70 4.92 -17.71
CA ARG A 31 8.78 5.61 -18.45
C ARG A 31 9.82 4.67 -19.04
N HIS A 32 9.99 3.50 -18.44
CA HIS A 32 10.88 2.44 -18.92
C HIS A 32 10.17 1.35 -19.74
N GLY A 33 8.87 1.50 -20.02
CA GLY A 33 8.07 0.48 -20.70
C GLY A 33 7.84 -0.78 -19.87
N TRP A 34 8.10 -0.74 -18.56
CA TRP A 34 7.86 -1.85 -17.64
C TRP A 34 6.41 -1.85 -17.17
N ARG A 35 5.84 -3.04 -17.07
CA ARG A 35 4.46 -3.22 -16.64
C ARG A 35 4.30 -4.55 -15.90
N LEU A 36 3.59 -4.50 -14.77
CA LEU A 36 3.12 -5.71 -14.11
C LEU A 36 1.94 -6.28 -14.89
N SER A 37 1.93 -7.61 -15.08
CA SER A 37 0.75 -8.30 -15.60
C SER A 37 -0.42 -8.17 -14.62
N ASP A 38 -1.65 -8.28 -15.13
CA ASP A 38 -2.85 -8.32 -14.31
C ASP A 38 -2.77 -9.36 -13.18
N ARG A 39 -2.20 -10.53 -13.47
CA ARG A 39 -1.99 -11.59 -12.46
C ARG A 39 -1.02 -11.16 -11.35
N GLN A 40 0.08 -10.48 -11.71
CA GLN A 40 1.02 -9.95 -10.72
C GLN A 40 0.37 -8.85 -9.88
N LEU A 41 -0.42 -7.96 -10.48
CA LEU A 41 -1.14 -6.92 -9.73
C LEU A 41 -2.13 -7.53 -8.74
N VAL A 42 -2.93 -8.51 -9.15
CA VAL A 42 -3.88 -9.20 -8.25
C VAL A 42 -3.15 -9.89 -7.08
N HIS A 43 -2.01 -10.53 -7.36
CA HIS A 43 -1.20 -11.15 -6.32
C HIS A 43 -0.71 -10.11 -5.30
N GLU A 44 -0.19 -8.98 -5.78
CA GLU A 44 0.33 -7.92 -4.91
C GLU A 44 -0.79 -7.23 -4.11
N ILE A 45 -1.97 -6.99 -4.71
CA ILE A 45 -3.14 -6.47 -3.98
C ILE A 45 -3.44 -7.38 -2.79
N GLY A 46 -3.59 -8.69 -3.02
CA GLY A 46 -3.87 -9.65 -1.96
C GLY A 46 -2.75 -9.73 -0.93
N HIS A 47 -1.49 -9.56 -1.33
CA HIS A 47 -0.36 -9.52 -0.40
C HIS A 47 -0.45 -8.31 0.55
N ARG A 48 -0.77 -7.12 0.03
CA ARG A 48 -0.91 -5.89 0.84
C ARG A 48 -2.14 -5.92 1.74
N GLU A 49 -3.26 -6.44 1.26
CA GLU A 49 -4.46 -6.64 2.09
C GLU A 49 -4.19 -7.60 3.25
N ARG A 50 -3.49 -8.72 3.00
CA ARG A 50 -3.10 -9.64 4.07
C ARG A 50 -2.16 -8.99 5.07
N ALA A 51 -1.18 -8.21 4.61
CA ALA A 51 -0.29 -7.47 5.49
C ALA A 51 -1.04 -6.46 6.38
N ALA A 52 -2.01 -5.74 5.81
CA ALA A 52 -2.88 -4.84 6.57
C ALA A 52 -3.68 -5.59 7.65
N LEU A 53 -4.30 -6.72 7.29
CA LEU A 53 -5.08 -7.54 8.21
C LEU A 53 -4.22 -8.10 9.35
N ILE A 54 -3.01 -8.58 9.05
CA ILE A 54 -2.06 -9.05 10.07
C ILE A 54 -1.70 -7.91 11.01
N ARG A 55 -1.49 -6.68 10.50
CA ARG A 55 -1.18 -5.53 11.34
C ARG A 55 -2.34 -5.09 12.22
N GLU A 56 -3.57 -5.11 11.73
CA GLU A 56 -4.75 -4.78 12.54
C GLU A 56 -4.99 -5.80 13.67
N LYS A 57 -4.66 -7.07 13.43
CA LYS A 57 -4.83 -8.15 14.41
C LYS A 57 -3.62 -8.33 15.33
N SER A 58 -2.49 -7.71 15.02
CA SER A 58 -1.28 -7.84 15.81
C SER A 58 -1.29 -6.88 16.99
N SER A 59 -1.08 -7.40 18.20
CA SER A 59 -0.81 -6.61 19.40
C SER A 59 0.64 -6.12 19.47
N LEU A 60 1.47 -6.41 18.45
CA LEU A 60 2.84 -5.97 18.41
C LEU A 60 2.89 -4.45 18.24
N PRO A 61 3.59 -3.73 19.12
CA PRO A 61 3.74 -2.29 18.98
C PRO A 61 4.45 -1.96 17.66
N VAL A 62 4.02 -0.89 17.00
CA VAL A 62 4.67 -0.34 15.81
C VAL A 62 5.97 0.34 16.28
N ILE A 63 7.04 -0.42 16.39
CA ILE A 63 8.34 0.08 16.84
C ILE A 63 9.30 0.10 15.64
N GLY A 64 9.69 1.30 15.22
CA GLY A 64 10.75 1.53 14.23
C GLY A 64 10.27 2.19 12.94
N ALA A 65 11.13 3.02 12.35
CA ALA A 65 10.88 3.80 11.13
C ALA A 65 10.55 2.96 9.87
N GLU A 66 10.76 1.64 9.93
CA GLU A 66 10.49 0.71 8.84
C GLU A 66 9.19 -0.09 9.01
N VAL A 67 8.53 -0.01 10.17
CA VAL A 67 7.30 -0.76 10.43
C VAL A 67 6.10 -0.02 9.83
N ARG A 68 5.65 -0.47 8.66
CA ARG A 68 4.50 0.10 7.97
C ARG A 68 3.18 -0.30 8.61
N SER A 69 2.32 0.68 8.86
CA SER A 69 1.01 0.49 9.49
C SER A 69 0.03 -0.28 8.58
N ALA A 70 -1.11 -0.67 9.15
CA ALA A 70 -2.20 -1.22 8.35
C ALA A 70 -2.71 -0.22 7.30
N ALA A 71 -2.78 1.06 7.65
CA ALA A 71 -3.22 2.13 6.76
C ALA A 71 -2.30 2.27 5.53
N TRP A 72 -0.98 2.25 5.74
CA TRP A 72 0.01 2.21 4.66
C TRP A 72 -0.23 1.04 3.69
N ASN A 73 -0.42 -0.17 4.22
CA ASN A 73 -0.66 -1.35 3.39
C ASN A 73 -1.98 -1.24 2.60
N ARG A 74 -3.03 -0.66 3.21
CA ARG A 74 -4.29 -0.36 2.53
C ARG A 74 -4.11 0.65 1.40
N GLY A 75 -3.34 1.72 1.62
CA GLY A 75 -3.01 2.71 0.59
C GLY A 75 -2.32 2.08 -0.61
N GLN A 76 -1.32 1.22 -0.38
CA GLN A 76 -0.66 0.46 -1.45
C GLN A 76 -1.64 -0.44 -2.22
N ALA A 77 -2.52 -1.17 -1.53
CA ALA A 77 -3.52 -2.02 -2.18
C ALA A 77 -4.48 -1.22 -3.06
N THR A 78 -4.92 -0.04 -2.61
CA THR A 78 -5.76 0.87 -3.40
C THR A 78 -5.07 1.32 -4.68
N ALA A 79 -3.83 1.80 -4.59
CA ALA A 79 -3.06 2.23 -5.76
C ALA A 79 -2.87 1.09 -6.78
N LEU A 80 -2.59 -0.13 -6.31
CA LEU A 80 -2.48 -1.30 -7.19
C LEU A 80 -3.80 -1.65 -7.90
N ARG A 81 -4.94 -1.52 -7.22
CA ARG A 81 -6.27 -1.70 -7.86
C ARG A 81 -6.53 -0.63 -8.91
N GLU A 82 -6.12 0.61 -8.66
CA GLU A 82 -6.25 1.69 -9.64
C GLU A 82 -5.39 1.44 -10.88
N ILE A 83 -4.13 1.01 -10.69
CA ILE A 83 -3.26 0.61 -11.81
C ILE A 83 -3.90 -0.52 -12.61
N LEU A 84 -4.44 -1.55 -11.95
CA LEU A 84 -5.14 -2.66 -12.63
C LEU A 84 -6.35 -2.16 -13.44
N ARG A 85 -7.15 -1.25 -12.87
CA ARG A 85 -8.30 -0.65 -13.56
C ARG A 85 -7.85 0.10 -14.81
N LEU A 86 -6.89 1.02 -14.67
CA LEU A 86 -6.35 1.81 -15.78
C LEU A 86 -5.75 0.92 -16.88
N GLN A 87 -5.07 -0.16 -16.48
CA GLN A 87 -4.49 -1.15 -17.38
C GLN A 87 -5.51 -1.89 -18.24
N ARG A 88 -6.74 -2.09 -17.74
CA ARG A 88 -7.84 -2.74 -18.44
C ARG A 88 -8.65 -1.78 -19.30
N GLU A 89 -8.68 -0.50 -18.95
CA GLU A 89 -9.33 0.54 -19.75
C GLU A 89 -8.50 0.92 -20.99
N GLN A 90 -7.18 0.70 -20.94
CA GLN A 90 -6.24 1.01 -22.03
C GLN A 90 -5.85 -0.21 -22.89
N GLY A 91 -6.30 -1.41 -22.52
CA GLY A 91 -6.05 -2.66 -23.26
C GLY A 91 -7.26 -3.07 -24.08
#